data_AF-Q939N3-F1
#
_entry.id   AF-Q939N3-F1
#
_cell.length_a   1.000
_cell.length_b   1.000
_cell.length_c   1.000
_cell.angle_alpha   90.00
_cell.angle_beta   90.00
_cell.angle_gamma   90.00
#
_symmetry.space_group_name_H-M   'P 1'
#
loop_
_entity.id
_entity.type
_entity.pdbx_description
1 polymer ?
#
loop_
_entity_poly.entity_id
_entity_poly.type
_entity_poly.pdbx_seq_one_letter_code
_entity_poly.pdbx_strand_id
1 'polypeptide(L)'
;ELNKVISEEIRAQLGIKNKKELQSEIKQIFTKFLNNKNWEPINKNINYHGKNYGFQLTPASHMKIGNKNIFVKEYNGKGICCASTRESQHIANMWLSKVVDDEGKEIFSGIRHGVISAYGLKKNSSERAVAARNKAEELASAALYSRRELLSQALSGKTVDLKIVSTSLLTPTSLTGGEESMLKDQVKALKGLNSKRGEPTKLLIRNSDGLLQEVNVNLKVVTFNFGVNELALKMGLGWRNVDKLNGESICSLLGDNFLKNGVIGGWAAEAIEKNPPCKNDVIYLANQIKEIINKKLQKNDNGEPYKLSQRMALLAYTIGAVPCWNCKSGKDRTGMQDAEIKREIIRKHETGQFSQLNSKLSSEEKRLFSTILMNSGNMEIQEMNTGVPGNKVMKKLPLSSLELSYAERIGDPKIWNMVKGYSSFV
;
A
#
# COMPACT_ATOMS: atom_id res chain seq x y z
N GLU A 1 9.02 32.31 -4.08
CA GLU A 1 9.30 32.85 -5.43
C GLU A 1 9.04 31.90 -6.58
N LEU A 2 9.65 30.71 -6.63
CA LEU A 2 9.58 29.82 -7.81
C LEU A 2 8.15 29.53 -8.32
N ASN A 3 7.22 29.18 -7.43
CA ASN A 3 5.82 28.95 -7.81
C ASN A 3 5.13 30.21 -8.38
N LYS A 4 5.55 31.41 -7.96
CA LYS A 4 5.03 32.68 -8.47
C LYS A 4 5.56 32.94 -9.88
N VAL A 5 6.86 32.78 -10.08
CA VAL A 5 7.52 32.93 -11.39
C VAL A 5 6.94 31.96 -12.42
N ILE A 6 6.85 30.67 -12.09
CA ILE A 6 6.26 29.66 -12.99
C ILE A 6 4.79 29.99 -13.31
N SER A 7 4.02 30.46 -12.31
CA SER A 7 2.63 30.84 -12.55
C SER A 7 2.49 32.05 -13.45
N GLU A 8 3.40 33.03 -13.34
CA GLU A 8 3.41 34.23 -14.18
C GLU A 8 3.82 33.91 -15.62
N GLU A 9 4.80 33.03 -15.81
CA GLU A 9 5.23 32.55 -17.13
C GLU A 9 4.11 31.77 -17.83
N ILE A 10 3.50 30.79 -17.15
CA ILE A 10 2.39 30.01 -17.73
C ILE A 10 1.18 30.91 -18.00
N ARG A 11 0.91 31.90 -17.15
CA ARG A 11 -0.12 32.91 -17.40
C ARG A 11 0.18 33.70 -18.68
N ALA A 12 1.41 34.14 -18.88
CA ALA A 12 1.81 34.90 -20.05
C ALA A 12 1.68 34.06 -21.33
N GLN A 13 2.11 32.79 -21.29
CA GLN A 13 2.06 31.88 -22.44
C GLN A 13 0.64 31.44 -22.81
N LEU A 14 -0.22 31.18 -21.82
CA LEU A 14 -1.57 30.65 -22.06
C LEU A 14 -2.68 31.71 -22.07
N GLY A 15 -2.37 32.96 -21.74
CA GLY A 15 -3.35 34.05 -21.67
C GLY A 15 -4.41 33.90 -20.58
N ILE A 16 -4.24 32.97 -19.62
CA ILE A 16 -5.24 32.66 -18.59
C ILE A 16 -5.25 33.72 -17.48
N LYS A 17 -6.26 34.58 -17.49
CA LYS A 17 -6.41 35.65 -16.48
C LYS A 17 -6.94 35.12 -15.13
N ASN A 18 -7.77 34.07 -15.15
CA ASN A 18 -8.38 33.54 -13.94
C ASN A 18 -7.39 32.69 -13.13
N LYS A 19 -7.16 33.05 -11.86
CA LYS A 19 -6.21 32.34 -10.98
C LYS A 19 -6.57 30.86 -10.74
N LYS A 20 -7.86 30.52 -10.60
CA LYS A 20 -8.29 29.14 -10.35
C LYS A 20 -8.11 28.27 -11.59
N GLU A 21 -8.46 28.83 -12.75
CA GLU A 21 -8.25 28.17 -14.05
C GLU A 21 -6.76 27.93 -14.29
N LEU A 22 -5.92 28.94 -14.08
CA LEU A 22 -4.47 28.83 -14.17
C LEU A 22 -3.91 27.74 -13.24
N GLN A 23 -4.34 27.68 -11.98
CA GLN A 23 -3.91 26.63 -11.04
C GLN A 23 -4.36 25.23 -11.49
N SER A 24 -5.56 25.11 -12.04
CA SER A 24 -6.06 23.86 -12.62
C SER A 24 -5.19 23.42 -13.79
N GLU A 25 -4.85 24.35 -14.68
CA GLU A 25 -4.05 24.09 -15.88
C GLU A 25 -2.61 23.71 -15.54
N ILE A 26 -1.95 24.47 -14.65
CA ILE A 26 -0.62 24.13 -14.11
C ILE A 26 -0.61 22.71 -13.55
N LYS A 27 -1.64 22.35 -12.77
CA LYS A 27 -1.75 21.01 -12.21
C LYS A 27 -1.91 19.94 -13.30
N GLN A 28 -2.68 20.20 -14.35
CA GLN A 28 -2.85 19.27 -15.47
C GLN A 28 -1.55 19.09 -16.25
N ILE A 29 -0.87 20.18 -16.60
CA ILE A 29 0.43 20.15 -17.28
C ILE A 29 1.44 19.35 -16.46
N PHE A 30 1.55 19.64 -15.15
CA PHE A 30 2.50 18.95 -14.28
C PHE A 30 2.15 17.46 -14.10
N THR A 31 0.85 17.13 -13.98
CA THR A 31 0.38 15.74 -13.92
C THR A 31 0.73 14.99 -15.20
N LYS A 32 0.51 15.60 -16.37
CA LYS A 32 0.85 15.04 -17.68
C LYS A 32 2.36 14.87 -17.84
N PHE A 33 3.16 15.82 -17.37
CA PHE A 33 4.61 15.73 -17.36
C PHE A 33 5.09 14.54 -16.53
N LEU A 34 4.62 14.41 -15.28
CA LEU A 34 5.00 13.30 -14.40
C LEU A 34 4.56 11.93 -14.95
N ASN A 35 3.36 11.83 -15.51
CA ASN A 35 2.86 10.59 -16.13
C ASN A 35 3.59 10.23 -17.43
N ASN A 36 4.32 11.16 -18.05
CA ASN A 36 5.10 10.88 -19.25
C ASN A 36 6.56 10.49 -18.95
N LYS A 37 7.00 10.59 -17.70
CA LYS A 37 8.32 10.09 -17.28
C LYS A 37 8.32 8.57 -17.22
N ASN A 38 9.43 7.97 -17.62
CA ASN A 38 9.69 6.56 -17.36
C ASN A 38 9.82 6.34 -15.86
N TRP A 39 9.19 5.29 -15.35
CA TRP A 39 9.32 4.84 -13.97
C TRP A 39 10.16 3.58 -13.99
N GLU A 40 11.41 3.72 -13.58
CA GLU A 40 12.37 2.62 -13.51
C GLU A 40 12.24 1.85 -12.18
N PRO A 41 12.61 0.56 -12.14
CA PRO A 41 12.78 -0.17 -10.89
C PRO A 41 13.77 0.53 -9.96
N ILE A 42 13.43 0.61 -8.68
CA ILE A 42 14.32 1.17 -7.65
C ILE A 42 14.91 0.01 -6.86
N ASN A 43 16.24 -0.08 -6.89
CA ASN A 43 17.01 -1.04 -6.09
C ASN A 43 17.86 -0.25 -5.09
N LYS A 44 17.72 -0.57 -3.81
CA LYS A 44 18.51 0.01 -2.73
C LYS A 44 18.99 -1.09 -1.80
N ASN A 45 19.99 -0.79 -0.99
CA ASN A 45 20.44 -1.68 0.06
C ASN A 45 20.75 -0.88 1.33
N ILE A 46 20.77 -1.60 2.45
CA ILE A 46 21.33 -1.12 3.71
C ILE A 46 22.20 -2.22 4.30
N ASN A 47 23.22 -1.84 5.07
CA ASN A 47 23.93 -2.75 5.94
C ASN A 47 23.40 -2.59 7.37
N TYR A 48 23.08 -3.70 8.02
CA TYR A 48 22.65 -3.74 9.42
C TYR A 48 23.20 -4.99 10.08
N HIS A 49 23.97 -4.81 11.16
CA HIS A 49 24.66 -5.89 11.88
C HIS A 49 25.54 -6.79 10.99
N GLY A 50 26.21 -6.19 10.00
CA GLY A 50 27.09 -6.91 9.08
C GLY A 50 26.35 -7.65 7.95
N LYS A 51 25.02 -7.70 7.96
CA LYS A 51 24.20 -8.25 6.87
C LYS A 51 23.71 -7.16 5.94
N ASN A 52 23.60 -7.50 4.66
CA ASN A 52 23.07 -6.62 3.64
C ASN A 52 21.61 -6.95 3.36
N TYR A 53 20.74 -5.96 3.44
CA TYR A 53 19.33 -6.10 3.08
C TYR A 53 19.03 -5.32 1.81
N GLY A 54 18.46 -6.00 0.81
CA GLY A 54 18.07 -5.40 -0.45
C GLY A 54 16.59 -4.99 -0.45
N PHE A 55 16.31 -3.81 -1.01
CA PHE A 55 14.96 -3.32 -1.27
C PHE A 55 14.75 -3.20 -2.77
N GLN A 56 13.82 -3.99 -3.30
CA GLN A 56 13.49 -3.99 -4.73
C GLN A 56 12.06 -3.47 -4.90
N LEU A 57 11.91 -2.33 -5.56
CA LEU A 57 10.63 -1.71 -5.86
C LEU A 57 10.41 -1.75 -7.37
N THR A 58 9.47 -2.58 -7.82
CA THR A 58 9.13 -2.73 -9.23
C THR A 58 7.85 -1.95 -9.54
N PRO A 59 7.89 -0.90 -10.39
CA PRO A 59 6.69 -0.19 -10.81
C PRO A 59 5.84 -1.08 -11.71
N ALA A 60 4.55 -0.79 -11.81
CA ALA A 60 3.63 -1.53 -12.67
C ALA A 60 4.14 -1.67 -14.13
N SER A 61 4.76 -0.62 -14.69
CA SER A 61 5.36 -0.66 -16.03
C SER A 61 6.44 -1.72 -16.23
N HIS A 62 7.05 -2.18 -15.14
CA HIS A 62 8.12 -3.18 -15.12
C HIS A 62 7.65 -4.53 -14.58
N MET A 63 6.35 -4.71 -14.35
CA MET A 63 5.78 -6.03 -14.06
C MET A 63 5.67 -6.82 -15.38
N LYS A 64 6.77 -7.41 -15.85
CA LYS A 64 6.90 -8.01 -17.19
C LYS A 64 7.10 -9.52 -17.16
N ILE A 65 6.53 -10.20 -18.14
CA ILE A 65 6.86 -11.56 -18.54
C ILE A 65 7.28 -11.41 -20.01
N GLY A 66 8.59 -11.50 -20.29
CA GLY A 66 9.15 -11.04 -21.57
C GLY A 66 9.29 -9.51 -21.65
N ASN A 67 9.04 -8.93 -22.83
CA ASN A 67 9.36 -7.53 -23.11
C ASN A 67 8.27 -6.52 -22.69
N LYS A 68 7.03 -6.98 -22.52
CA LYS A 68 5.85 -6.15 -22.22
C LYS A 68 5.38 -6.37 -20.79
N ASN A 69 4.70 -5.37 -20.23
CA ASN A 69 4.07 -5.52 -18.91
C ASN A 69 2.84 -6.44 -19.00
N ILE A 70 2.51 -7.10 -17.89
CA ILE A 70 1.47 -8.13 -17.82
C ILE A 70 0.03 -7.62 -18.00
N PHE A 71 -0.17 -6.30 -18.05
CA PHE A 71 -1.50 -5.72 -18.00
C PHE A 71 -2.17 -5.63 -19.38
N VAL A 72 -3.51 -5.58 -19.36
CA VAL A 72 -4.34 -5.44 -20.57
C VAL A 72 -3.98 -4.18 -21.35
N LYS A 73 -3.89 -3.05 -20.64
CA LYS A 73 -3.36 -1.79 -21.18
C LYS A 73 -1.92 -1.66 -20.74
N GLU A 74 -1.04 -1.28 -21.66
CA GLU A 74 0.37 -1.13 -21.35
C GLU A 74 0.64 0.23 -20.71
N TYR A 75 1.46 0.23 -19.68
CA TYR A 75 2.03 1.46 -19.11
C TYR A 75 3.10 2.12 -20.01
N ASN A 76 3.64 1.40 -21.00
CA ASN A 76 4.69 1.88 -21.92
C ASN A 76 5.92 2.46 -21.19
N GLY A 77 6.40 1.78 -20.14
CA GLY A 77 7.54 2.23 -19.32
C GLY A 77 7.22 3.34 -18.31
N LYS A 78 6.03 3.96 -18.39
CA LYS A 78 5.63 5.11 -17.56
C LYS A 78 4.90 4.67 -16.29
N GLY A 79 4.69 5.60 -15.35
CA GLY A 79 3.78 5.37 -14.23
C GLY A 79 2.64 6.37 -14.18
N ILE A 80 1.70 6.11 -13.29
CA ILE A 80 0.59 7.02 -13.02
C ILE A 80 0.84 7.70 -11.68
N CYS A 81 1.14 9.00 -11.71
CA CYS A 81 1.35 9.77 -10.51
C CYS A 81 0.03 9.99 -9.75
N CYS A 82 0.15 10.22 -8.45
CA CYS A 82 -0.97 10.37 -7.53
C CYS A 82 -1.92 11.57 -7.81
N ALA A 83 -1.52 12.51 -8.66
CA ALA A 83 -2.35 13.63 -9.08
C ALA A 83 -3.42 13.25 -10.13
N SER A 84 -3.30 12.05 -10.73
CA SER A 84 -4.19 11.51 -11.77
C SER A 84 -5.52 10.99 -11.20
N THR A 85 -6.28 11.87 -10.56
CA THR A 85 -7.49 11.48 -9.79
C THR A 85 -8.65 10.97 -10.65
N ARG A 86 -8.61 11.22 -11.96
CA ARG A 86 -9.59 10.78 -12.97
C ARG A 86 -9.11 9.59 -13.82
N GLU A 87 -7.89 9.09 -13.58
CA GLU A 87 -7.37 7.92 -14.31
C GLU A 87 -8.34 6.74 -14.17
N SER A 88 -8.72 6.11 -15.28
CA SER A 88 -9.77 5.09 -15.32
C SER A 88 -9.27 3.69 -15.68
N GLN A 89 -8.05 3.59 -16.21
CA GLN A 89 -7.44 2.32 -16.60
C GLN A 89 -6.50 1.83 -15.52
N HIS A 90 -5.57 2.70 -15.13
CA HIS A 90 -4.42 2.31 -14.32
C HIS A 90 -4.53 2.74 -12.85
N ILE A 91 -4.06 1.90 -11.95
CA ILE A 91 -3.89 2.25 -10.55
C ILE A 91 -2.76 3.28 -10.45
N ALA A 92 -3.06 4.39 -9.78
CA ALA A 92 -2.05 5.39 -9.46
C ALA A 92 -1.03 4.81 -8.47
N ASN A 93 0.25 5.07 -8.74
CA ASN A 93 1.35 4.78 -7.83
C ASN A 93 1.46 3.31 -7.39
N MET A 94 1.24 2.37 -8.32
CA MET A 94 1.34 0.94 -8.03
C MET A 94 2.78 0.42 -8.14
N TRP A 95 3.26 -0.20 -7.07
CA TRP A 95 4.59 -0.82 -6.98
C TRP A 95 4.51 -2.16 -6.25
N LEU A 96 5.27 -3.14 -6.74
CA LEU A 96 5.65 -4.31 -5.95
C LEU A 96 6.86 -3.93 -5.08
N SER A 97 6.72 -4.03 -3.76
CA SER A 97 7.78 -3.80 -2.77
C SER A 97 8.26 -5.14 -2.24
N LYS A 98 9.55 -5.41 -2.40
CA LYS A 98 10.22 -6.64 -1.95
C LYS A 98 11.40 -6.30 -1.04
N VAL A 99 11.57 -7.11 0.01
CA VAL A 99 12.76 -7.14 0.85
C VAL A 99 13.46 -8.48 0.65
N VAL A 100 14.75 -8.43 0.39
CA VAL A 100 15.62 -9.60 0.28
C VAL A 100 16.73 -9.53 1.32
N ASP A 101 17.16 -10.69 1.81
CA ASP A 101 18.35 -10.83 2.66
C ASP A 101 19.66 -10.78 1.84
N ASP A 102 20.77 -11.05 2.50
CA ASP A 102 22.12 -11.03 1.94
C ASP A 102 22.41 -12.16 0.96
N GLU A 103 21.65 -13.26 1.04
CA GLU A 103 21.64 -14.36 0.07
C GLU A 103 20.72 -14.08 -1.13
N GLY A 104 20.00 -12.95 -1.12
CA GLY A 104 19.04 -12.57 -2.16
C GLY A 104 17.70 -13.28 -2.03
N LYS A 105 17.44 -13.98 -0.92
CA LYS A 105 16.17 -14.65 -0.65
C LYS A 105 15.13 -13.65 -0.19
N GLU A 106 13.91 -13.81 -0.70
CA GLU A 106 12.78 -12.96 -0.33
C GLU A 106 12.33 -13.22 1.11
N ILE A 107 12.40 -12.20 1.95
CA ILE A 107 11.90 -12.24 3.33
C ILE A 107 10.55 -11.51 3.48
N PHE A 108 10.20 -10.63 2.53
CA PHE A 108 8.86 -10.04 2.42
C PHE A 108 8.57 -9.55 1.01
N SER A 109 7.32 -9.67 0.56
CA SER A 109 6.82 -8.97 -0.62
C SER A 109 5.36 -8.55 -0.49
N GLY A 110 5.01 -7.46 -1.16
CA GLY A 110 3.63 -7.02 -1.32
C GLY A 110 3.47 -5.81 -2.20
N ILE A 111 2.22 -5.41 -2.44
CA ILE A 111 1.88 -4.39 -3.43
C ILE A 111 1.38 -3.14 -2.73
N ARG A 112 2.07 -2.02 -2.98
CA ARG A 112 1.63 -0.71 -2.53
C ARG A 112 0.99 0.05 -3.67
N HIS A 113 -0.07 0.79 -3.39
CA HIS A 113 -0.77 1.55 -4.42
C HIS A 113 -1.55 2.77 -3.89
N GLY A 114 -2.03 3.62 -4.79
CA GLY A 114 -3.06 4.63 -4.54
C GLY A 114 -4.46 4.03 -4.52
N VAL A 115 -5.46 4.77 -4.03
CA VAL A 115 -6.82 4.23 -3.92
C VAL A 115 -7.38 3.84 -5.29
N ILE A 116 -8.09 2.70 -5.33
CA ILE A 116 -8.69 2.17 -6.57
C ILE A 116 -9.78 3.10 -7.13
N SER A 117 -10.40 3.91 -6.28
CA SER A 117 -11.38 4.89 -6.71
C SER A 117 -10.77 5.99 -7.60
N ALA A 118 -11.27 6.17 -8.82
CA ALA A 118 -11.04 7.35 -9.65
C ALA A 118 -11.85 8.56 -9.11
N TYR A 119 -11.50 9.04 -7.92
CA TYR A 119 -12.32 9.97 -7.13
C TYR A 119 -12.43 11.39 -7.70
N GLY A 120 -11.67 11.72 -8.74
CA GLY A 120 -11.87 12.93 -9.53
C GLY A 120 -13.07 12.84 -10.47
N LEU A 121 -13.59 11.65 -10.75
CA LEU A 121 -14.83 11.43 -11.49
C LEU A 121 -16.04 11.65 -10.58
N LYS A 122 -17.20 11.93 -11.20
CA LYS A 122 -18.46 12.17 -10.50
C LYS A 122 -18.77 11.01 -9.54
N LYS A 123 -19.06 11.35 -8.28
CA LYS A 123 -19.43 10.38 -7.25
C LYS A 123 -20.63 9.54 -7.71
N ASN A 124 -20.55 8.23 -7.49
CA ASN A 124 -21.57 7.25 -7.87
C ASN A 124 -21.83 7.12 -9.39
N SER A 125 -20.97 7.65 -10.27
CA SER A 125 -21.14 7.44 -11.71
C SER A 125 -20.78 6.02 -12.14
N SER A 126 -21.39 5.54 -13.23
CA SER A 126 -21.03 4.29 -13.89
C SER A 126 -19.56 4.28 -14.30
N GLU A 127 -19.07 5.38 -14.87
CA GLU A 127 -17.67 5.58 -15.26
C GLU A 127 -16.70 5.35 -14.09
N ARG A 128 -17.01 5.91 -12.91
CA ARG A 128 -16.18 5.72 -11.71
C ARG A 128 -16.21 4.28 -11.19
N ALA A 129 -17.35 3.60 -11.30
CA ALA A 129 -17.48 2.20 -10.95
C ALA A 129 -16.70 1.28 -11.90
N VAL A 130 -16.76 1.54 -13.21
CA VAL A 130 -15.96 0.83 -14.24
C VAL A 130 -14.47 1.06 -14.00
N ALA A 131 -14.06 2.30 -13.76
CA ALA A 131 -12.68 2.64 -13.43
C ALA A 131 -12.17 1.88 -12.19
N ALA A 132 -12.99 1.80 -11.13
CA ALA A 132 -12.64 1.05 -9.93
C ALA A 132 -12.52 -0.46 -10.22
N ARG A 133 -13.37 -1.02 -11.09
CA ARG A 133 -13.29 -2.42 -11.50
C ARG A 133 -12.01 -2.72 -12.29
N ASN A 134 -11.69 -1.93 -13.31
CA ASN A 134 -10.46 -2.12 -14.12
C ASN A 134 -9.22 -2.13 -13.22
N LYS A 135 -9.15 -1.18 -12.29
CA LYS A 135 -8.06 -1.07 -11.32
C LYS A 135 -8.02 -2.25 -10.33
N ALA A 136 -9.16 -2.78 -9.92
CA ALA A 136 -9.18 -3.98 -9.09
C ALA A 136 -8.65 -5.21 -9.85
N GLU A 137 -8.98 -5.35 -11.13
CA GLU A 137 -8.46 -6.43 -12.00
C GLU A 137 -6.95 -6.28 -12.22
N GLU A 138 -6.47 -5.03 -12.35
CA GLU A 138 -5.05 -4.71 -12.42
C GLU A 138 -4.31 -5.08 -11.12
N LEU A 139 -4.89 -4.79 -9.95
CA LEU A 139 -4.32 -5.22 -8.66
C LEU A 139 -4.25 -6.74 -8.54
N ALA A 140 -5.31 -7.44 -8.97
CA ALA A 140 -5.34 -8.91 -8.96
C ALA A 140 -4.28 -9.51 -9.89
N SER A 141 -4.08 -8.89 -11.06
CA SER A 141 -3.03 -9.28 -12.02
C SER A 141 -1.63 -9.05 -11.45
N ALA A 142 -1.40 -7.90 -10.80
CA ALA A 142 -0.15 -7.61 -10.09
C ALA A 142 0.10 -8.59 -8.93
N ALA A 143 -0.96 -8.97 -8.20
CA ALA A 143 -0.88 -9.95 -7.13
C ALA A 143 -0.50 -11.34 -7.65
N LEU A 144 -1.10 -11.78 -8.77
CA LEU A 144 -0.71 -13.02 -9.44
C LEU A 144 0.76 -12.96 -9.89
N TYR A 145 1.20 -11.84 -10.48
CA TYR A 145 2.59 -11.61 -10.87
C TYR A 145 3.58 -11.74 -9.70
N SER A 146 3.20 -11.27 -8.51
CA SER A 146 4.03 -11.38 -7.30
C SER A 146 4.21 -12.82 -6.81
N ARG A 147 3.47 -13.78 -7.38
CA ARG A 147 3.54 -15.22 -7.10
C ARG A 147 3.92 -15.97 -8.38
N ARG A 148 5.21 -15.93 -8.72
CA ARG A 148 5.75 -16.43 -10.00
C ARG A 148 5.35 -17.86 -10.35
N GLU A 149 5.36 -18.75 -9.36
CA GLU A 149 4.94 -20.13 -9.55
C GLU A 149 3.46 -20.24 -9.92
N LEU A 150 2.58 -19.51 -9.21
CA LEU A 150 1.15 -19.47 -9.51
C LEU A 150 0.88 -18.85 -10.88
N LEU A 151 1.58 -17.77 -11.22
CA LEU A 151 1.48 -17.14 -12.54
C LEU A 151 1.87 -18.10 -13.66
N SER A 152 2.99 -18.83 -13.51
CA SER A 152 3.44 -19.83 -14.49
C SER A 152 2.41 -20.95 -14.66
N GLN A 153 1.88 -21.48 -13.55
CA GLN A 153 0.82 -22.49 -13.56
C GLN A 153 -0.45 -21.96 -14.26
N ALA A 154 -0.86 -20.74 -13.96
CA ALA A 154 -2.03 -20.10 -14.56
C ALA A 154 -1.88 -19.94 -16.09
N LEU A 155 -0.70 -19.49 -16.55
CA LEU A 155 -0.38 -19.38 -17.97
C LEU A 155 -0.26 -20.74 -18.68
N SER A 156 0.02 -21.82 -17.94
CA SER A 156 -0.05 -23.19 -18.48
C SER A 156 -1.49 -23.75 -18.59
N GLY A 157 -2.51 -22.95 -18.24
CA GLY A 157 -3.91 -23.33 -18.29
C GLY A 157 -4.48 -23.93 -17.00
N LYS A 158 -3.67 -24.04 -15.94
CA LYS A 158 -4.15 -24.53 -14.63
C LYS A 158 -4.96 -23.46 -13.92
N THR A 159 -6.01 -23.87 -13.22
CA THR A 159 -6.68 -22.98 -12.26
C THR A 159 -5.83 -22.88 -10.99
N VAL A 160 -5.55 -21.66 -10.54
CA VAL A 160 -4.71 -21.41 -9.35
C VAL A 160 -5.46 -20.70 -8.24
N ASP A 161 -5.10 -20.97 -6.99
CA ASP A 161 -5.66 -20.28 -5.83
C ASP A 161 -4.86 -19.02 -5.50
N LEU A 162 -5.51 -17.85 -5.51
CA LEU A 162 -4.88 -16.59 -5.15
C LEU A 162 -5.67 -15.89 -4.04
N LYS A 163 -4.99 -15.65 -2.91
CA LYS A 163 -5.52 -14.90 -1.78
C LYS A 163 -4.89 -13.52 -1.71
N ILE A 164 -5.71 -12.47 -1.57
CA ILE A 164 -5.27 -11.08 -1.43
C ILE A 164 -5.82 -10.52 -0.11
N VAL A 165 -4.95 -9.86 0.66
CA VAL A 165 -5.34 -9.06 1.83
C VAL A 165 -5.10 -7.60 1.49
N SER A 166 -6.17 -6.86 1.16
CA SER A 166 -6.10 -5.44 0.81
C SER A 166 -6.37 -4.57 2.03
N THR A 167 -5.38 -3.78 2.45
CA THR A 167 -5.46 -2.90 3.62
C THR A 167 -5.41 -1.43 3.21
N SER A 168 -6.55 -0.76 3.34
CA SER A 168 -6.67 0.68 3.14
C SER A 168 -6.28 1.46 4.39
N LEU A 169 -5.60 2.60 4.21
CA LEU A 169 -5.17 3.53 5.26
C LEU A 169 -5.99 4.83 5.25
N LEU A 170 -7.16 4.79 4.60
CA LEU A 170 -8.08 5.91 4.51
C LEU A 170 -8.73 6.20 5.87
N THR A 171 -9.14 7.44 6.06
CA THR A 171 -9.90 7.91 7.21
C THR A 171 -11.29 8.31 6.70
N PRO A 172 -12.23 7.36 6.59
CA PRO A 172 -13.51 7.56 5.91
C PRO A 172 -14.45 8.42 6.78
N THR A 173 -14.29 9.73 6.68
CA THR A 173 -15.12 10.72 7.37
C THR A 173 -15.88 11.56 6.35
N SER A 174 -17.10 11.95 6.72
CA SER A 174 -17.90 12.92 5.94
C SER A 174 -17.34 14.34 6.02
N LEU A 175 -16.59 14.64 7.10
CA LEU A 175 -16.05 15.96 7.41
C LEU A 175 -14.89 16.39 6.50
N THR A 176 -14.14 15.44 5.91
CA THR A 176 -12.96 15.78 5.09
C THR A 176 -12.82 14.87 3.88
N GLY A 177 -13.03 15.41 2.67
CA GLY A 177 -12.38 14.92 1.45
C GLY A 177 -12.91 13.63 0.83
N GLY A 178 -14.08 13.13 1.24
CA GLY A 178 -14.84 12.09 0.54
C GLY A 178 -14.22 10.68 0.55
N GLU A 179 -13.25 10.41 1.43
CA GLU A 179 -12.55 9.12 1.53
C GLU A 179 -13.52 7.95 1.84
N GLU A 180 -14.68 8.21 2.45
CA GLU A 180 -15.75 7.21 2.62
C GLU A 180 -16.24 6.63 1.28
N SER A 181 -16.47 7.50 0.29
CA SER A 181 -16.88 7.04 -1.05
C SER A 181 -15.78 6.26 -1.75
N MET A 182 -14.51 6.66 -1.54
CA MET A 182 -13.37 5.99 -2.14
C MET A 182 -13.19 4.59 -1.57
N LEU A 183 -13.37 4.44 -0.25
CA LEU A 183 -13.36 3.14 0.41
C LEU A 183 -14.50 2.25 -0.10
N LYS A 184 -15.72 2.81 -0.23
CA LYS A 184 -16.87 2.07 -0.77
C LYS A 184 -16.62 1.55 -2.18
N ASP A 185 -16.09 2.39 -3.08
CA ASP A 185 -15.77 1.97 -4.45
C ASP A 185 -14.71 0.86 -4.47
N GLN A 186 -13.64 1.04 -3.69
CA GLN A 186 -12.55 0.06 -3.60
C GLN A 186 -13.04 -1.29 -3.05
N VAL A 187 -13.79 -1.29 -1.94
CA VAL A 187 -14.33 -2.52 -1.35
C VAL A 187 -15.29 -3.21 -2.31
N LYS A 188 -16.18 -2.45 -2.97
CA LYS A 188 -17.12 -3.00 -3.94
C LYS A 188 -16.39 -3.64 -5.13
N ALA A 189 -15.41 -2.94 -5.70
CA ALA A 189 -14.66 -3.45 -6.85
C ALA A 189 -13.87 -4.72 -6.49
N LEU A 190 -13.14 -4.71 -5.37
CA LEU A 190 -12.33 -5.85 -4.93
C LEU A 190 -13.17 -7.07 -4.54
N LYS A 191 -14.20 -6.89 -3.70
CA LYS A 191 -15.09 -8.00 -3.32
C LYS A 191 -15.85 -8.54 -4.55
N GLY A 192 -16.13 -7.69 -5.53
CA GLY A 192 -16.77 -8.08 -6.80
C GLY A 192 -15.90 -8.94 -7.72
N LEU A 193 -14.60 -9.12 -7.42
CA LEU A 193 -13.71 -10.05 -8.13
C LEU A 193 -13.59 -11.42 -7.45
N ASN A 194 -14.14 -11.60 -6.25
CA ASN A 194 -14.09 -12.88 -5.57
C ASN A 194 -14.79 -13.95 -6.42
N SER A 195 -14.10 -15.07 -6.62
CA SER A 195 -14.65 -16.20 -7.35
C SER A 195 -15.86 -16.76 -6.62
N LYS A 196 -16.89 -17.11 -7.39
CA LYS A 196 -18.03 -17.86 -6.85
C LYS A 196 -17.65 -19.34 -6.78
N ARG A 197 -18.40 -20.11 -6.00
CA ARG A 197 -18.15 -21.55 -5.85
C ARG A 197 -18.26 -22.24 -7.22
N GLY A 198 -17.18 -22.88 -7.67
CA GLY A 198 -17.12 -23.56 -8.95
C GLY A 198 -16.90 -22.66 -10.17
N GLU A 199 -16.77 -21.34 -9.97
CA GLU A 199 -16.60 -20.35 -11.05
C GLU A 199 -15.34 -19.51 -10.79
N PRO A 200 -14.17 -19.92 -11.30
CA PRO A 200 -12.94 -19.15 -11.19
C PRO A 200 -13.08 -17.76 -11.82
N THR A 201 -12.40 -16.78 -11.23
CA THR A 201 -12.30 -15.44 -11.80
C THR A 201 -11.31 -15.47 -12.97
N LYS A 202 -11.75 -15.00 -14.13
CA LYS A 202 -10.93 -14.86 -15.33
C LYS A 202 -10.14 -13.56 -15.27
N LEU A 203 -8.82 -13.65 -15.40
CA LEU A 203 -7.93 -12.50 -15.56
C LEU A 203 -7.28 -12.54 -16.95
N LEU A 204 -7.17 -11.38 -17.60
CA LEU A 204 -6.41 -11.25 -18.84
C LEU A 204 -4.99 -10.82 -18.52
N ILE A 205 -4.03 -11.70 -18.79
CA ILE A 205 -2.60 -11.50 -18.51
C ILE A 205 -1.83 -11.53 -19.82
N ARG A 206 -0.90 -10.58 -19.98
CA ARG A 206 0.03 -10.62 -21.10
C ARG A 206 1.13 -11.64 -20.85
N ASN A 207 1.30 -12.60 -21.76
CA ASN A 207 2.31 -13.66 -21.68
C ASN A 207 3.69 -13.19 -22.20
N SER A 208 4.66 -14.10 -22.24
CA SER A 208 6.04 -13.85 -22.72
C SER A 208 6.12 -13.32 -24.14
N ASP A 209 5.18 -13.71 -25.00
CA ASP A 209 5.12 -13.30 -26.41
C ASP A 209 4.44 -11.94 -26.58
N GLY A 210 3.96 -11.34 -25.48
CA GLY A 210 3.25 -10.09 -25.50
C GLY A 210 1.77 -10.21 -25.86
N LEU A 211 1.22 -11.43 -25.93
CA LEU A 211 -0.19 -11.71 -26.24
C LEU A 211 -1.04 -11.76 -24.97
N LEU A 212 -2.29 -11.31 -25.06
CA LEU A 212 -3.24 -11.44 -23.94
C LEU A 212 -3.79 -12.85 -23.88
N GLN A 213 -3.64 -13.47 -22.72
CA GLN A 213 -4.14 -14.80 -22.41
C GLN A 213 -5.10 -14.71 -21.22
N GLU A 214 -6.24 -15.38 -21.34
CA GLU A 214 -7.15 -15.57 -20.23
C GLU A 214 -6.63 -16.67 -19.31
N VAL A 215 -6.56 -16.39 -18.00
CA VAL A 215 -6.18 -17.35 -16.97
C VAL A 215 -7.27 -17.49 -15.92
N ASN A 216 -7.43 -18.69 -15.38
CA ASN A 216 -8.44 -19.00 -14.37
C ASN A 216 -7.84 -18.93 -12.96
N VAL A 217 -8.43 -18.11 -12.10
CA VAL A 217 -7.95 -17.88 -10.73
C VAL A 217 -9.10 -18.03 -9.75
N ASN A 218 -8.96 -18.94 -8.78
CA ASN A 218 -9.80 -18.98 -7.59
C ASN A 218 -9.40 -17.82 -6.67
N LEU A 219 -9.89 -16.63 -7.01
CA LEU A 219 -9.53 -15.38 -6.37
C LEU A 219 -10.35 -15.16 -5.11
N LYS A 220 -9.66 -14.96 -3.98
CA LYS A 220 -10.26 -14.57 -2.71
C LYS A 220 -9.58 -13.31 -2.19
N VAL A 221 -10.37 -12.27 -1.97
CA VAL A 221 -9.95 -10.95 -1.51
C VAL A 221 -10.70 -10.61 -0.23
N VAL A 222 -9.95 -10.30 0.82
CA VAL A 222 -10.45 -9.66 2.04
C VAL A 222 -9.97 -8.22 2.08
N THR A 223 -10.80 -7.34 2.62
CA THR A 223 -10.59 -5.89 2.58
C THR A 223 -10.65 -5.31 3.99
N PHE A 224 -9.57 -4.68 4.40
CA PHE A 224 -9.43 -3.98 5.67
C PHE A 224 -9.32 -2.47 5.45
N ASN A 225 -9.69 -1.70 6.46
CA ASN A 225 -9.34 -0.28 6.55
C ASN A 225 -8.85 0.07 7.95
N PHE A 226 -7.70 0.73 8.06
CA PHE A 226 -7.14 1.21 9.33
C PHE A 226 -6.67 2.65 9.15
N GLY A 227 -7.40 3.61 9.73
CA GLY A 227 -6.98 5.02 9.69
C GLY A 227 -5.74 5.24 10.55
N VAL A 228 -4.73 5.89 10.00
CA VAL A 228 -3.40 6.10 10.64
C VAL A 228 -3.00 7.57 10.78
N ASN A 229 -3.95 8.48 10.56
CA ASN A 229 -3.74 9.91 10.73
C ASN A 229 -4.31 10.40 12.07
N GLU A 230 -4.10 11.67 12.37
CA GLU A 230 -4.52 12.30 13.62
C GLU A 230 -6.03 12.26 13.81
N LEU A 231 -6.80 12.44 12.73
CA LEU A 231 -8.25 12.34 12.79
C LEU A 231 -8.71 10.94 13.25
N ALA A 232 -8.02 9.89 12.80
CA ALA A 232 -8.34 8.53 13.20
C ALA A 232 -7.82 8.18 14.60
N LEU A 233 -6.59 8.59 14.93
CA LEU A 233 -5.83 8.14 16.12
C LEU A 233 -5.90 9.08 17.33
N LYS A 234 -6.30 10.35 17.13
CA LYS A 234 -6.48 11.34 18.22
C LYS A 234 -7.94 11.73 18.40
N MET A 235 -8.70 11.79 17.29
CA MET A 235 -10.11 12.21 17.31
C MET A 235 -11.11 11.06 17.14
N GLY A 236 -10.65 9.82 16.95
CA GLY A 236 -11.52 8.65 16.83
C GLY A 236 -12.48 8.69 15.63
N LEU A 237 -12.17 9.46 14.59
CA LEU A 237 -13.05 9.63 13.42
C LEU A 237 -12.83 8.54 12.37
N GLY A 238 -13.92 8.13 11.70
CA GLY A 238 -13.88 7.20 10.57
C GLY A 238 -13.98 5.71 10.92
N TRP A 239 -14.20 5.34 12.18
CA TRP A 239 -14.20 3.92 12.61
C TRP A 239 -15.55 3.19 12.45
N ARG A 240 -16.69 3.90 12.43
CA ARG A 240 -18.02 3.25 12.52
C ARG A 240 -18.33 2.25 11.39
N ASN A 241 -18.09 2.65 10.14
CA ASN A 241 -18.29 1.76 8.98
C ASN A 241 -17.11 0.79 8.77
N VAL A 242 -15.96 1.11 9.38
CA VAL A 242 -14.71 0.34 9.27
C VAL A 242 -14.73 -0.88 10.18
N ASP A 243 -15.29 -0.76 11.39
CA ASP A 243 -15.35 -1.88 12.34
C ASP A 243 -16.14 -3.07 11.77
N LYS A 244 -17.28 -2.82 11.08
CA LYS A 244 -18.05 -3.88 10.40
C LYS A 244 -17.24 -4.54 9.27
N LEU A 245 -16.66 -3.73 8.39
CA LEU A 245 -15.84 -4.20 7.27
C LEU A 245 -14.68 -5.09 7.75
N ASN A 246 -13.97 -4.63 8.78
CA ASN A 246 -12.84 -5.34 9.35
C ASN A 246 -13.27 -6.62 10.06
N GLY A 247 -14.41 -6.61 10.77
CA GLY A 247 -14.97 -7.80 11.42
C GLY A 247 -15.24 -8.94 10.43
N GLU A 248 -15.93 -8.65 9.32
CA GLU A 248 -16.19 -9.64 8.25
C GLU A 248 -14.89 -10.22 7.67
N SER A 249 -13.89 -9.36 7.47
CA SER A 249 -12.60 -9.76 6.92
C SER A 249 -11.76 -10.57 7.93
N ILE A 250 -11.86 -10.27 9.23
CA ILE A 250 -11.23 -11.08 10.30
C ILE A 250 -11.83 -12.48 10.34
N CYS A 251 -13.14 -12.61 10.24
CA CYS A 251 -13.80 -13.92 10.19
C CYS A 251 -13.22 -14.79 9.06
N SER A 252 -13.04 -14.20 7.88
CA SER A 252 -12.46 -14.92 6.73
C SER A 252 -10.98 -15.28 6.92
N LEU A 253 -10.20 -14.36 7.51
CA LEU A 253 -8.75 -14.52 7.65
C LEU A 253 -8.36 -15.43 8.81
N LEU A 254 -9.01 -15.26 9.96
CA LEU A 254 -8.63 -15.81 11.26
C LEU A 254 -9.73 -16.68 11.90
N GLY A 255 -10.94 -16.75 11.33
CA GLY A 255 -12.05 -17.56 11.81
C GLY A 255 -13.11 -16.78 12.61
N ASP A 256 -14.35 -17.25 12.59
CA ASP A 256 -15.52 -16.55 13.16
C ASP A 256 -15.42 -16.29 14.67
N ASN A 257 -14.83 -17.22 15.41
CA ASN A 257 -14.73 -17.14 16.86
C ASN A 257 -13.41 -16.51 17.34
N PHE A 258 -12.51 -16.16 16.42
CA PHE A 258 -11.15 -15.73 16.75
C PHE A 258 -11.10 -14.57 17.76
N LEU A 259 -11.86 -13.50 17.51
CA LEU A 259 -11.86 -12.33 18.40
C LEU A 259 -12.43 -12.66 19.79
N LYS A 260 -13.35 -13.64 19.88
CA LYS A 260 -14.01 -14.05 21.13
C LYS A 260 -13.12 -14.98 21.95
N ASN A 261 -12.74 -16.13 21.39
CA ASN A 261 -12.07 -17.20 22.12
C ASN A 261 -10.61 -17.43 21.71
N GLY A 262 -10.11 -16.76 20.66
CA GLY A 262 -8.73 -16.89 20.20
C GLY A 262 -8.46 -18.15 19.37
N VAL A 263 -9.49 -18.91 19.01
CA VAL A 263 -9.33 -20.08 18.14
C VAL A 263 -9.03 -19.59 16.73
N ILE A 264 -7.85 -19.94 16.23
CA ILE A 264 -7.43 -19.64 14.86
C ILE A 264 -8.15 -20.59 13.91
N GLY A 265 -8.86 -20.01 12.96
CA GLY A 265 -9.54 -20.67 11.83
C GLY A 265 -9.25 -19.94 10.52
N GLY A 266 -10.15 -20.08 9.54
CA GLY A 266 -10.06 -19.37 8.26
C GLY A 266 -8.76 -19.65 7.50
N TRP A 267 -8.28 -18.66 6.75
CA TRP A 267 -7.07 -18.83 5.93
C TRP A 267 -5.81 -19.06 6.77
N ALA A 268 -5.76 -18.55 8.00
CA ALA A 268 -4.63 -18.76 8.89
C ALA A 268 -4.50 -20.23 9.33
N ALA A 269 -5.60 -20.89 9.68
CA ALA A 269 -5.58 -22.32 9.99
C ALA A 269 -5.20 -23.16 8.76
N GLU A 270 -5.78 -22.87 7.59
CA GLU A 270 -5.41 -23.52 6.32
C GLU A 270 -3.91 -23.39 6.01
N ALA A 271 -3.31 -22.23 6.30
CA ALA A 271 -1.89 -22.00 6.08
C ALA A 271 -1.01 -22.78 7.07
N ILE A 272 -1.41 -22.86 8.34
CA ILE A 272 -0.71 -23.67 9.36
C ILE A 272 -0.72 -25.15 8.96
N GLU A 273 -1.84 -25.66 8.47
CA GLU A 273 -1.97 -27.05 8.01
C GLU A 273 -1.06 -27.33 6.81
N LYS A 274 -1.02 -26.40 5.83
CA LYS A 274 -0.21 -26.56 4.61
C LYS A 274 1.29 -26.30 4.82
N ASN A 275 1.65 -25.45 5.78
CA ASN A 275 3.02 -25.05 6.06
C ASN A 275 3.27 -24.95 7.59
N PRO A 276 3.38 -26.07 8.32
CA PRO A 276 3.53 -26.09 9.77
C PRO A 276 4.65 -25.18 10.34
N PRO A 277 5.81 -24.98 9.65
CA PRO A 277 6.82 -24.02 10.09
C PRO A 277 6.33 -22.58 10.31
N CYS A 278 5.27 -22.13 9.63
CA CYS A 278 4.75 -20.77 9.81
C CYS A 278 3.92 -20.61 11.10
N LYS A 279 3.60 -21.70 11.80
CA LYS A 279 2.63 -21.74 12.91
C LYS A 279 2.91 -20.72 14.01
N ASN A 280 4.15 -20.64 14.47
CA ASN A 280 4.50 -19.75 15.58
C ASN A 280 4.33 -18.27 15.21
N ASP A 281 4.76 -17.91 13.99
CA ASP A 281 4.62 -16.54 13.49
C ASP A 281 3.15 -16.17 13.26
N VAL A 282 2.35 -17.09 12.72
CA VAL A 282 0.89 -16.91 12.55
C VAL A 282 0.21 -16.71 13.90
N ILE A 283 0.47 -17.58 14.89
CA ILE A 283 -0.12 -17.48 16.23
C ILE A 283 0.28 -16.16 16.88
N TYR A 284 1.56 -15.78 16.79
CA TYR A 284 2.07 -14.55 17.40
C TYR A 284 1.39 -13.30 16.81
N LEU A 285 1.40 -13.17 15.48
CA LEU A 285 0.79 -12.03 14.79
C LEU A 285 -0.73 -11.99 15.01
N ALA A 286 -1.40 -13.14 14.94
CA ALA A 286 -2.83 -13.24 15.22
C ALA A 286 -3.14 -12.75 16.64
N ASN A 287 -2.42 -13.23 17.65
CA ASN A 287 -2.64 -12.81 19.04
C ASN A 287 -2.44 -11.31 19.23
N GLN A 288 -1.41 -10.71 18.62
CA GLN A 288 -1.23 -9.26 18.65
C GLN A 288 -2.38 -8.52 17.96
N ILE A 289 -2.87 -9.01 16.81
CA ILE A 289 -4.04 -8.44 16.12
C ILE A 289 -5.30 -8.51 17.01
N LYS A 290 -5.54 -9.65 17.66
CA LYS A 290 -6.65 -9.84 18.60
C LYS A 290 -6.55 -8.84 19.76
N GLU A 291 -5.38 -8.73 20.36
CA GLU A 291 -5.14 -7.80 21.46
C GLU A 291 -5.40 -6.36 21.04
N ILE A 292 -4.84 -5.93 19.91
CA ILE A 292 -5.06 -4.59 19.36
C ILE A 292 -6.56 -4.30 19.22
N ILE A 293 -7.29 -5.20 18.57
CA ILE A 293 -8.71 -4.99 18.24
C ILE A 293 -9.58 -5.01 19.49
N ASN A 294 -9.42 -6.00 20.36
CA ASN A 294 -10.24 -6.16 21.57
C ASN A 294 -10.02 -5.01 22.55
N LYS A 295 -8.77 -4.53 22.68
CA LYS A 295 -8.42 -3.36 23.51
C LYS A 295 -8.62 -2.03 22.76
N LYS A 296 -9.11 -2.03 21.52
CA LYS A 296 -9.32 -0.85 20.66
C LYS A 296 -8.04 0.00 20.48
N LEU A 297 -6.87 -0.62 20.55
CA LEU A 297 -5.58 0.08 20.48
C LEU A 297 -5.29 0.65 19.10
N GLN A 298 -5.94 0.15 18.05
CA GLN A 298 -5.86 0.72 16.69
C GLN A 298 -6.47 2.11 16.57
N LYS A 299 -7.26 2.55 17.56
CA LYS A 299 -7.88 3.87 17.59
C LYS A 299 -6.99 4.91 18.29
N ASN A 300 -5.79 4.50 18.71
CA ASN A 300 -4.82 5.34 19.41
C ASN A 300 -3.41 5.10 18.84
N ASP A 301 -2.59 6.13 18.91
CA ASP A 301 -1.20 6.05 18.48
C ASP A 301 -0.35 5.16 19.41
N ASN A 302 -0.32 5.48 20.71
CA ASN A 302 0.47 4.78 21.74
C ASN A 302 1.91 4.47 21.30
N GLY A 303 2.56 5.39 20.60
CA GLY A 303 3.95 5.24 20.17
C GLY A 303 4.15 4.37 18.92
N GLU A 304 3.08 3.92 18.24
CA GLU A 304 3.15 3.02 17.09
C GLU A 304 1.89 3.15 16.20
N PRO A 305 1.80 4.18 15.32
CA PRO A 305 0.58 4.52 14.57
C PRO A 305 0.09 3.44 13.60
N TYR A 306 1.02 2.63 13.07
CA TYR A 306 0.76 1.60 12.05
C TYR A 306 0.61 0.19 12.63
N LYS A 307 0.48 0.06 13.97
CA LYS A 307 0.56 -1.23 14.67
C LYS A 307 -0.34 -2.32 14.06
N LEU A 308 -1.59 -1.99 13.74
CA LEU A 308 -2.54 -2.96 13.19
C LEU A 308 -2.28 -3.25 11.72
N SER A 309 -2.07 -2.22 10.90
CA SER A 309 -1.86 -2.37 9.46
C SER A 309 -0.58 -3.14 9.15
N GLN A 310 0.51 -2.87 9.88
CA GLN A 310 1.79 -3.58 9.76
C GLN A 310 1.63 -5.07 10.06
N ARG A 311 1.04 -5.42 11.20
CA ARG A 311 0.82 -6.83 11.60
C ARG A 311 -0.12 -7.55 10.64
N MET A 312 -1.13 -6.86 10.10
CA MET A 312 -2.01 -7.43 9.08
C MET A 312 -1.27 -7.76 7.79
N ALA A 313 -0.38 -6.86 7.32
CA ALA A 313 0.43 -7.10 6.13
C ALA A 313 1.43 -8.26 6.33
N LEU A 314 2.08 -8.31 7.49
CA LEU A 314 2.99 -9.39 7.86
C LEU A 314 2.24 -10.73 7.95
N LEU A 315 1.10 -10.77 8.64
CA LEU A 315 0.27 -11.98 8.73
C LEU A 315 -0.15 -12.47 7.36
N ALA A 316 -0.63 -11.57 6.49
CA ALA A 316 -1.02 -11.90 5.13
C ALA A 316 0.13 -12.56 4.34
N TYR A 317 1.34 -11.99 4.43
CA TYR A 317 2.53 -12.59 3.82
C TYR A 317 2.85 -13.96 4.41
N THR A 318 2.86 -14.08 5.75
CA THR A 318 3.17 -15.33 6.47
C THR A 318 2.23 -16.48 6.11
N ILE A 319 0.95 -16.20 5.84
CA ILE A 319 -0.05 -17.22 5.45
C ILE A 319 -0.09 -17.50 3.93
N GLY A 320 0.86 -16.93 3.16
CA GLY A 320 0.95 -17.10 1.70
C GLY A 320 -0.01 -16.24 0.88
N ALA A 321 -0.82 -15.38 1.51
CA ALA A 321 -1.62 -14.39 0.79
C ALA A 321 -0.72 -13.25 0.27
N VAL A 322 -1.21 -12.48 -0.70
CA VAL A 322 -0.52 -11.28 -1.19
C VAL A 322 -0.99 -10.07 -0.37
N PRO A 323 -0.13 -9.47 0.46
CA PRO A 323 -0.47 -8.22 1.14
C PRO A 323 -0.49 -7.07 0.13
N CYS A 324 -1.59 -6.33 0.12
CA CYS A 324 -1.72 -5.08 -0.62
C CYS A 324 -2.05 -3.96 0.36
N TRP A 325 -1.42 -2.78 0.23
CA TRP A 325 -1.75 -1.63 1.07
C TRP A 325 -1.80 -0.32 0.30
N ASN A 326 -2.75 0.54 0.69
CA ASN A 326 -2.97 1.79 0.01
C ASN A 326 -3.42 2.90 0.95
N CYS A 327 -3.27 4.14 0.48
CA CYS A 327 -3.99 5.29 1.01
C CYS A 327 -4.60 6.03 -0.19
N LYS A 328 -5.06 7.27 -0.02
CA LYS A 328 -5.59 8.07 -1.12
C LYS A 328 -4.60 8.20 -2.30
N SER A 329 -3.37 8.68 -2.05
CA SER A 329 -2.36 8.93 -3.08
C SER A 329 -1.35 7.79 -3.27
N GLY A 330 -1.34 6.80 -2.37
CA GLY A 330 -0.33 5.74 -2.36
C GLY A 330 1.08 6.20 -1.98
N LYS A 331 1.25 7.46 -1.55
CA LYS A 331 2.56 8.09 -1.35
C LYS A 331 2.99 8.15 0.12
N ASP A 332 2.31 8.98 0.92
CA ASP A 332 2.81 9.40 2.24
C ASP A 332 2.52 8.35 3.33
N ARG A 333 1.23 8.11 3.64
CA ARG A 333 0.80 7.05 4.59
C ARG A 333 1.24 5.66 4.14
N THR A 334 1.15 5.41 2.83
CA THR A 334 1.55 4.13 2.22
C THR A 334 3.07 3.92 2.30
N GLY A 335 3.88 4.95 2.06
CA GLY A 335 5.34 4.85 2.18
C GLY A 335 5.80 4.69 3.63
N MET A 336 5.09 5.30 4.58
CA MET A 336 5.36 5.08 6.01
C MET A 336 5.00 3.65 6.45
N GLN A 337 3.86 3.13 6.02
CA GLN A 337 3.49 1.72 6.24
C GLN A 337 4.54 0.76 5.66
N ASP A 338 5.04 1.03 4.45
CA ASP A 338 6.10 0.24 3.81
C ASP A 338 7.40 0.27 4.64
N ALA A 339 7.82 1.44 5.14
CA ALA A 339 8.98 1.57 6.01
C ALA A 339 8.80 0.81 7.35
N GLU A 340 7.62 0.89 7.96
CA GLU A 340 7.31 0.15 9.19
C GLU A 340 7.37 -1.36 8.94
N ILE A 341 6.80 -1.87 7.84
CA ILE A 341 6.90 -3.30 7.48
C ILE A 341 8.37 -3.72 7.29
N LYS A 342 9.14 -2.95 6.51
CA LYS A 342 10.56 -3.24 6.23
C LYS A 342 11.40 -3.33 7.50
N ARG A 343 11.18 -2.42 8.45
CA ARG A 343 11.89 -2.43 9.74
C ARG A 343 11.57 -3.67 10.55
N GLU A 344 10.30 -4.05 10.55
CA GLU A 344 9.79 -5.16 11.33
C GLU A 344 10.23 -6.52 10.78
N ILE A 345 10.22 -6.70 9.46
CA ILE A 345 10.70 -7.96 8.86
C ILE A 345 12.21 -8.13 9.00
N ILE A 346 13.00 -7.05 8.90
CA ILE A 346 14.45 -7.11 9.17
C ILE A 346 14.70 -7.50 10.63
N ARG A 347 13.99 -6.90 11.58
CA ARG A 347 14.07 -7.30 12.99
C ARG A 347 13.73 -8.77 13.20
N LYS A 348 12.64 -9.25 12.56
CA LYS A 348 12.24 -10.66 12.61
C LYS A 348 13.32 -11.58 12.06
N HIS A 349 13.96 -11.18 10.97
CA HIS A 349 15.04 -11.93 10.34
C HIS A 349 16.28 -12.00 11.25
N GLU A 350 16.65 -10.88 11.89
CA GLU A 350 17.81 -10.82 12.79
C GLU A 350 17.61 -11.58 14.10
N THR A 351 16.43 -11.45 14.71
CA THR A 351 16.19 -11.89 16.10
C THR A 351 15.34 -13.16 16.20
N GLY A 352 14.78 -13.62 15.08
CA GLY A 352 13.80 -14.69 15.04
C GLY A 352 12.40 -14.28 15.55
N GLN A 353 12.21 -13.04 16.03
CA GLN A 353 10.96 -12.58 16.65
C GLN A 353 10.46 -11.24 16.11
N PHE A 354 9.14 -11.04 16.12
CA PHE A 354 8.54 -9.72 15.89
C PHE A 354 8.58 -8.88 17.17
N SER A 355 8.49 -7.56 17.03
CA SER A 355 8.39 -6.59 18.11
C SER A 355 7.12 -6.83 18.92
N GLN A 356 7.25 -6.66 20.24
CA GLN A 356 6.13 -6.67 21.14
C GLN A 356 5.20 -5.47 20.88
N LEU A 357 3.92 -5.62 21.21
CA LEU A 357 2.95 -4.56 21.01
C LEU A 357 3.27 -3.34 21.89
N ASN A 358 3.22 -2.14 21.30
CA ASN A 358 3.53 -0.86 21.98
C ASN A 358 4.94 -0.79 22.61
N SER A 359 5.87 -1.67 22.24
CA SER A 359 7.25 -1.55 22.69
C SER A 359 7.88 -0.29 22.10
N LYS A 360 8.54 0.51 22.93
CA LYS A 360 9.35 1.62 22.44
C LYS A 360 10.53 1.08 21.64
N LEU A 361 10.85 1.75 20.55
CA LEU A 361 12.05 1.42 19.77
C LEU A 361 13.30 1.74 20.58
N SER A 362 14.21 0.77 20.68
CA SER A 362 15.55 0.98 21.20
C SER A 362 16.32 1.99 20.33
N SER A 363 17.40 2.58 20.83
CA SER A 363 18.24 3.49 20.03
C SER A 363 18.72 2.86 18.72
N GLU A 364 18.95 1.55 18.73
CA GLU A 364 19.36 0.80 17.55
C GLU A 364 18.21 0.58 16.57
N GLU A 365 17.03 0.21 17.06
CA GLU A 365 15.83 0.06 16.24
C GLU A 365 15.42 1.41 15.60
N LYS A 366 15.63 2.54 16.31
CA LYS A 366 15.44 3.89 15.75
C LYS A 366 16.44 4.20 14.63
N ARG A 367 17.69 3.76 14.76
CA ARG A 367 18.72 3.88 13.69
C ARG A 367 18.35 3.04 12.48
N LEU A 368 17.91 1.80 12.67
CA LEU A 368 17.41 0.96 11.58
C LEU A 368 16.23 1.63 10.87
N PHE A 369 15.24 2.11 11.64
CA PHE A 369 14.06 2.76 11.07
C PHE A 369 14.42 4.03 10.28
N SER A 370 15.32 4.87 10.83
CA SER A 370 15.84 6.06 10.17
C SER A 370 16.55 5.72 8.84
N THR A 371 17.37 4.67 8.86
CA THR A 371 18.08 4.20 7.66
C THR A 371 17.10 3.71 6.59
N ILE A 372 16.06 2.98 6.99
CA ILE A 372 15.00 2.51 6.08
C ILE A 372 14.23 3.68 5.48
N LEU A 373 13.86 4.69 6.28
CA LEU A 373 13.12 5.85 5.78
C LEU A 373 13.89 6.59 4.67
N MET A 374 15.22 6.65 4.79
CA MET A 374 16.10 7.32 3.83
C MET A 374 16.48 6.44 2.63
N ASN A 375 16.74 5.15 2.86
CA ASN A 375 17.46 4.29 1.91
C ASN A 375 16.65 3.08 1.42
N SER A 376 15.32 3.05 1.61
CA SER A 376 14.47 1.94 1.14
C SER A 376 13.65 2.21 -0.11
N GLY A 377 13.88 3.35 -0.78
CA GLY A 377 13.26 3.70 -2.06
C GLY A 377 11.95 4.50 -1.97
N ASN A 378 11.46 4.79 -0.76
CA ASN A 378 10.20 5.53 -0.59
C ASN A 378 10.29 7.00 -1.00
N MET A 379 11.46 7.63 -0.87
CA MET A 379 11.70 9.01 -1.28
C MET A 379 11.70 9.16 -2.80
N GLU A 380 12.26 8.19 -3.51
CA GLU A 380 12.27 8.11 -4.97
C GLU A 380 10.84 7.90 -5.49
N ILE A 381 10.04 7.04 -4.86
CA ILE A 381 8.63 6.90 -5.24
C ILE A 381 7.86 8.21 -5.00
N GLN A 382 8.16 8.94 -3.92
CA GLN A 382 7.56 10.26 -3.69
C GLN A 382 7.94 11.21 -4.82
N GLU A 383 9.22 11.28 -5.18
CA GLU A 383 9.72 12.11 -6.28
C GLU A 383 9.07 11.77 -7.63
N MET A 384 8.92 10.49 -7.96
CA MET A 384 8.22 10.08 -9.19
C MET A 384 6.74 10.51 -9.21
N ASN A 385 6.12 10.68 -8.03
CA ASN A 385 4.73 11.10 -7.91
C ASN A 385 4.52 12.61 -7.81
N THR A 386 5.51 13.36 -7.29
CA THR A 386 5.37 14.79 -6.97
C THR A 386 6.43 15.69 -7.62
N GLY A 387 7.40 15.11 -8.32
CA GLY A 387 8.57 15.79 -8.87
C GLY A 387 9.66 16.12 -7.86
N VAL A 388 9.41 15.90 -6.56
CA VAL A 388 10.37 16.10 -5.46
C VAL A 388 10.16 15.06 -4.36
N PRO A 389 11.21 14.65 -3.63
CA PRO A 389 11.10 13.74 -2.50
C PRO A 389 10.47 14.41 -1.28
N GLY A 390 9.76 13.64 -0.46
CA GLY A 390 9.24 14.12 0.81
C GLY A 390 7.94 13.45 1.25
N ASN A 391 7.84 13.20 2.55
CA ASN A 391 6.69 12.57 3.19
C ASN A 391 5.87 13.57 4.02
N LYS A 392 4.60 13.80 3.64
CA LYS A 392 3.67 14.70 4.35
C LYS A 392 3.27 14.22 5.74
N VAL A 393 3.55 12.97 6.09
CA VAL A 393 3.36 12.44 7.44
C VAL A 393 4.32 13.12 8.43
N MET A 394 5.49 13.59 7.95
CA MET A 394 6.44 14.36 8.76
C MET A 394 6.01 15.83 8.86
N LYS A 395 4.98 16.09 9.64
CA LYS A 395 4.44 17.43 9.86
C LYS A 395 4.49 17.82 11.33
N LYS A 396 4.65 19.13 11.56
CA LYS A 396 4.42 19.72 12.87
C LYS A 396 3.01 20.30 12.88
N LEU A 397 2.29 20.11 13.97
CA LEU A 397 0.96 20.67 14.16
C LEU A 397 1.02 21.87 15.10
N PRO A 398 0.06 22.81 15.03
CA PRO A 398 0.02 23.95 15.94
C PRO A 398 -0.02 23.54 17.41
N LEU A 399 -0.61 22.38 17.71
CA LEU A 399 -0.67 21.78 19.03
C LEU A 399 0.08 20.44 19.02
N SER A 400 1.18 20.35 19.76
CA SER A 400 2.03 19.15 19.83
C SER A 400 1.30 17.92 20.38
N SER A 401 0.27 18.10 21.22
CA SER A 401 -0.56 17.01 21.74
C SER A 401 -1.33 16.25 20.65
N LEU A 402 -1.59 16.90 19.52
CA LEU A 402 -2.23 16.30 18.35
C LEU A 402 -1.25 15.58 17.43
N GLU A 403 0.06 15.78 17.62
CA GLU A 403 1.08 15.10 16.82
C GLU A 403 1.07 13.60 17.12
N LEU A 404 1.33 12.83 16.07
CA LEU A 404 1.60 11.41 16.18
C LEU A 404 3.08 11.19 16.53
N SER A 405 3.38 10.03 17.08
CA SER A 405 4.65 9.63 17.67
C SER A 405 5.80 9.46 16.68
N TYR A 406 5.63 9.86 15.42
CA TYR A 406 6.66 9.73 14.39
C TYR A 406 8.00 10.35 14.81
N ALA A 407 7.98 11.54 15.42
CA ALA A 407 9.21 12.22 15.84
C ALA A 407 9.94 11.43 16.94
N GLU A 408 9.21 10.88 17.92
CA GLU A 408 9.77 10.02 18.97
C GLU A 408 10.34 8.72 18.39
N ARG A 409 9.63 8.11 17.43
CA ARG A 409 10.02 6.85 16.77
C ARG A 409 11.26 7.01 15.89
N ILE A 410 11.44 8.16 15.24
CA ILE A 410 12.63 8.45 14.43
C ILE A 410 13.79 8.83 15.35
N GLY A 411 13.52 9.65 16.37
CA GLY A 411 14.51 10.03 17.39
C GLY A 411 15.61 10.98 16.93
N ASP A 412 15.74 11.24 15.63
CA ASP A 412 16.72 12.17 15.06
C ASP A 412 16.03 13.31 14.28
N PRO A 413 16.13 14.57 14.75
CA PRO A 413 15.58 15.75 14.07
C PRO A 413 16.17 16.03 12.68
N LYS A 414 17.41 15.66 12.42
CA LYS A 414 18.03 15.82 11.09
C LYS A 414 17.37 14.87 10.10
N ILE A 415 17.25 13.60 10.48
CA ILE A 415 16.55 12.60 9.66
C ILE A 415 15.09 12.99 9.46
N TRP A 416 14.40 13.47 10.50
CA TRP A 416 13.04 13.99 10.37
C TRP A 416 12.91 15.03 9.25
N ASN A 417 13.80 16.03 9.23
CA ASN A 417 13.78 17.08 8.23
C ASN A 417 14.14 16.57 6.83
N MET A 418 15.08 15.63 6.71
CA MET A 418 15.45 15.02 5.44
C MET A 418 14.28 14.22 4.85
N VAL A 419 13.61 13.39 5.64
CA VAL A 419 12.46 12.58 5.19
C VAL A 419 11.23 13.45 4.90
N LYS A 420 11.03 14.54 5.66
CA LYS A 420 10.01 15.55 5.34
C LYS A 420 10.24 16.11 3.94
N GLY A 421 11.51 16.35 3.58
CA GLY A 421 11.92 16.82 2.27
C GLY A 421 11.14 18.06 1.83
N TYR A 422 10.73 18.08 0.58
CA TYR A 422 9.97 19.19 -0.02
C TYR A 422 8.46 19.01 0.07
N SER A 423 7.98 18.11 0.94
CA SER A 423 6.55 17.78 1.04
C SER A 423 5.65 18.96 1.42
N SER A 424 6.21 20.02 2.00
CA SER A 424 5.49 21.28 2.29
C SER A 424 5.26 22.16 1.06
N PHE A 425 5.96 21.91 -0.04
CA PHE A 425 5.87 22.70 -1.27
C PHE A 425 4.95 22.09 -2.34
N VAL A 426 4.45 20.86 -2.11
CA VAL A 426 3.62 20.08 -3.06
C VAL A 426 2.30 19.66 -2.44
#